data_AF-A0A1C0VJR5-F1
#
_entry.id   AF-A0A1C0VJR5-F1
#
_cell.length_a   1.000
_cell.length_b   1.000
_cell.length_c   1.000
_cell.angle_alpha   90.00
_cell.angle_beta   90.00
_cell.angle_gamma   90.00
#
_symmetry.space_group_name_H-M   'P 1'
#
loop_
_entity.id
_entity.type
_entity.pdbx_description
1 polymer ?
#
loop_
_entity_poly.entity_id
_entity_poly.type
_entity_poly.pdbx_seq_one_letter_code
_entity_poly.pdbx_strand_id
1 'polypeptide(L)' 'MLGVTGGTSAMLEPIVLRSTAPRDVFAWKRGETTATAGQLMGLNGLTAENLVKRAIALLG' A
#
# COMPACT_ATOMS: atom_id res chain seq x y z
N MET A 1 7.01 -1.90 -9.36
CA MET A 1 6.19 -0.71 -9.05
C MET A 1 5.41 -0.97 -7.79
N LEU A 2 5.51 -0.05 -6.82
CA LEU A 2 4.77 -0.09 -5.58
C LEU A 2 3.79 1.09 -5.50
N GLY A 3 2.50 0.81 -5.48
CA GLY A 3 1.45 1.81 -5.31
C GLY A 3 1.08 1.97 -3.84
N VAL A 4 1.04 3.19 -3.33
CA VAL A 4 0.63 3.49 -1.95
C VAL A 4 -0.51 4.50 -1.98
N THR A 5 -1.64 4.16 -1.36
CA THR A 5 -2.79 5.05 -1.23
C THR A 5 -3.34 5.03 0.20
N GLY A 6 -3.63 6.22 0.73
CA GLY A 6 -4.36 6.38 2.00
C GLY A 6 -5.87 6.16 1.88
N GLY A 7 -6.37 5.92 0.66
CA GLY A 7 -7.78 5.66 0.36
C GLY A 7 -7.99 4.29 -0.29
N THR A 8 -9.00 4.18 -1.15
CA THR A 8 -9.32 2.92 -1.83
C THR A 8 -8.25 2.54 -2.86
N SER A 9 -7.99 1.24 -3.02
CA SER A 9 -7.07 0.71 -4.05
C SER A 9 -7.56 0.98 -5.47
N ALA A 10 -8.87 1.10 -5.66
CA ALA A 10 -9.51 1.34 -6.96
C ALA A 10 -8.98 2.60 -7.67
N MET A 11 -8.54 3.60 -6.91
CA MET A 11 -7.96 4.83 -7.48
C MET A 11 -6.63 4.58 -8.20
N LEU A 12 -5.87 3.57 -7.78
CA LEU A 12 -4.58 3.23 -8.38
C LEU A 12 -4.69 2.13 -9.45
N GLU A 13 -5.85 1.47 -9.54
CA GLU A 13 -6.08 0.33 -10.43
C GLU A 13 -5.81 0.65 -11.92
N PRO A 14 -6.24 1.81 -12.49
CA PRO A 14 -5.94 2.15 -13.88
C PRO A 14 -4.44 2.36 -14.14
N ILE A 15 -3.71 2.87 -13.15
CA ILE A 15 -2.27 3.13 -13.25
C ILE A 15 -1.51 1.80 -13.15
N VAL A 16 -1.89 0.96 -12.18
CA VAL A 16 -1.27 -0.33 -11.95
C VAL A 16 -1.50 -1.25 -13.13
N LEU A 17 -2.71 -1.30 -13.70
CA LEU A 17 -3.02 -2.11 -14.89
C LEU A 17 -2.16 -1.76 -16.12
N ARG A 18 -1.75 -0.50 -16.25
CA ARG A 18 -0.91 -0.02 -17.36
C ARG A 18 0.59 -0.24 -17.16
N SER A 19 1.03 -0.60 -15.95
CA SER A 19 2.45 -0.83 -15.66
C SER A 19 2.92 -2.20 -16.14
N THR A 20 4.10 -2.25 -16.75
CA THR A 20 4.78 -3.49 -17.19
C THR A 20 5.70 -4.08 -16.11
N ALA A 21 5.96 -3.35 -15.03
CA ALA A 21 6.79 -3.80 -13.92
C ALA A 21 6.03 -4.74 -12.97
N PRO A 22 6.71 -5.57 -12.15
CA PRO A 22 6.08 -6.31 -11.05
C PRO A 22 5.29 -5.35 -10.12
N ARG A 23 4.06 -5.72 -9.74
CA ARG A 23 3.07 -4.78 -9.19
C ARG A 23 2.62 -5.20 -7.80
N ASP A 24 2.54 -4.22 -6.90
CA ASP A 24 1.90 -4.39 -5.60
C ASP A 24 1.28 -3.08 -5.13
N VAL A 25 0.21 -3.15 -4.34
CA VAL A 25 -0.58 -2.00 -3.89
C VAL A 25 -0.85 -2.10 -2.40
N PHE A 26 -0.38 -1.10 -1.67
CA PHE A 26 -0.81 -0.84 -0.30
C PHE A 26 -1.95 0.17 -0.30
N ALA A 27 -3.10 -0.26 0.19
CA ALA A 27 -4.29 0.58 0.32
C ALA A 27 -4.86 0.46 1.73
N TRP A 28 -5.52 1.52 2.17
CA TRP A 28 -6.28 1.51 3.40
C TRP A 28 -7.40 0.45 3.32
N LYS A 29 -7.40 -0.49 4.25
CA LYS A 29 -8.45 -1.48 4.44
C LYS A 29 -9.40 -0.98 5.53
N ARG A 30 -10.67 -0.83 5.18
CA ARG A 30 -11.73 -0.35 6.08
C ARG A 30 -11.75 -1.23 7.33
N GLY A 31 -11.69 -0.66 8.53
CA GLY A 31 -11.63 -1.46 9.75
C GLY A 31 -11.77 -0.69 11.05
N GLU A 32 -10.99 0.37 11.27
CA GLU A 32 -11.03 1.10 12.54
C GLU A 32 -10.83 2.60 12.29
N THR A 33 -11.56 3.44 13.02
CA THR A 33 -11.47 4.92 12.97
C THR A 33 -11.11 5.51 14.34
N THR A 34 -10.91 4.67 15.35
CA THR A 34 -10.73 5.08 16.76
C THR A 34 -9.26 5.17 17.18
N ALA A 35 -8.32 4.73 16.34
CA ALA A 35 -6.89 4.78 16.64
C ALA A 35 -6.22 6.05 16.08
N THR A 36 -5.04 6.41 16.61
CA THR A 36 -4.24 7.52 16.09
C THR A 36 -3.77 7.23 14.66
N ALA A 37 -3.51 8.26 13.84
CA ALA A 37 -3.13 8.07 12.43
C ALA A 37 -1.94 7.11 12.25
N GLY A 38 -0.93 7.17 13.12
CA GLY A 38 0.22 6.27 13.07
C GLY A 38 -0.13 4.81 13.38
N GLN A 39 -1.03 4.58 14.36
CA GLN A 39 -1.53 3.25 14.68
C GLN A 39 -2.43 2.69 13.57
N LEU A 40 -3.26 3.54 12.95
CA LEU A 40 -4.10 3.14 11.81
C LEU A 40 -3.28 2.74 10.59
N MET A 41 -2.23 3.49 10.26
CA MET A 41 -1.30 3.10 9.20
C MET A 41 -0.59 1.79 9.54
N GLY A 42 -0.16 1.61 10.79
CA GLY A 42 0.41 0.36 11.29
C GLY A 42 -0.50 -0.84 11.12
N LEU A 43 -1.77 -0.73 11.54
CA LEU A 43 -2.79 -1.79 11.42
C LEU A 43 -3.07 -2.17 9.96
N ASN A 44 -2.97 -1.21 9.05
CA ASN A 44 -3.15 -1.44 7.61
C ASN A 44 -1.88 -1.98 6.92
N GLY A 45 -0.79 -2.19 7.67
CA GLY A 45 0.50 -2.60 7.12
C GLY A 45 1.19 -1.51 6.31
N LEU A 46 0.71 -0.27 6.35
CA LEU A 46 1.29 0.93 5.75
C LEU A 46 2.46 1.47 6.60
N THR A 47 3.38 0.59 6.99
CA THR A 47 4.59 0.96 7.73
C THR A 47 5.78 1.08 6.78
N ALA A 48 6.75 1.94 7.13
CA ALA A 48 7.97 2.10 6.36
C ALA A 48 8.71 0.76 6.17
N GLU A 49 8.76 -0.07 7.21
CA GLU A 49 9.39 -1.40 7.19
C GLU A 49 8.74 -2.33 6.16
N ASN A 50 7.40 -2.40 6.14
CA ASN A 50 6.68 -3.25 5.18
C ASN A 50 6.82 -2.75 3.75
N LEU A 51 6.81 -1.43 3.54
CA LEU A 51 7.02 -0.83 2.23
C LEU A 51 8.41 -1.16 1.69
N VAL A 52 9.45 -0.99 2.50
CA VAL A 52 10.83 -1.30 2.11
C VAL A 52 11.01 -2.79 1.82
N LYS A 53 10.51 -3.65 2.72
CA LYS A 53 10.59 -5.11 2.54
C LYS A 53 9.91 -5.54 1.24
N ARG A 54 8.76 -4.96 0.91
CA ARG A 54 8.03 -5.30 -0.32
C ARG A 54 8.66 -4.71 -1.56
N ALA A 55 9.19 -3.49 -1.49
CA ALA A 55 9.93 -2.89 -2.59
C ALA A 55 11.15 -3.73 -2.96
N ILE A 56 11.91 -4.20 -1.98
CA ILE A 56 13.06 -5.09 -2.20
C ILE A 56 12.61 -6.42 -2.82
N ALA A 57 11.55 -7.04 -2.28
CA ALA A 57 11.02 -8.29 -2.83
C ALA A 57 10.53 -8.18 -4.28
N LEU A 58 10.12 -6.99 -4.73
CA LEU A 58 9.69 -6.73 -6.11
C LEU A 58 10.86 -6.49 -7.08
N LEU A 59 12.06 -6.24 -6.56
CA LEU A 59 13.26 -6.01 -7.39
C LEU A 59 13.98 -7.30 -7.77
N GLY A 60 13.71 -8.41 -7.08
CA GLY A 60 14.40 -9.69 -7.28
C GLY A 60 15.66 -9.78 -6.44
#